data_AF-A0A392MV53-F1
#
_entry.id   AF-A0A392MV53-F1
#
_cell.length_a   1.000
_cell.length_b   1.000
_cell.length_c   1.000
_cell.angle_alpha   90.00
_cell.angle_beta   90.00
_cell.angle_gamma   90.00
#
_symmetry.space_group_name_H-M   'P 1'
#
loop_
_entity.id
_entity.type
_entity.pdbx_description
1 polymer ?
#
loop_
_entity_poly.entity_id
_entity_poly.type
_entity_poly.pdbx_seq_one_letter_code
_entity_poly.pdbx_strand_id
1 'polypeptide(L)'
;GFFEAKISGKGGHAAIPQQSIDPILAASNVILSLQHLVSREADPLDSQVVTIGKCQGGSAYNVIPDSVTIGGTFRAFSKQSFNQLKQRIEQINSNESIQMCPKADALMQVIIGQAAVQRCNATVDFLDGVKPFYPPTINNGDLHEHFVNVAVNMLGINKVESAMSPFMGAEDFSFYQEVIPGYFFFLGMKNAE
;
A
#
# COMPACT_ATOMS: atom_id res chain seq x y z
N GLY A 1 -0.48 -2.59 3.49
CA GLY A 1 0.98 -2.54 3.66
C GLY A 1 1.42 -1.10 3.78
N PHE A 2 2.64 -0.90 4.26
CA PHE A 2 3.27 0.40 4.40
C PHE A 2 4.58 0.41 3.61
N PHE A 3 5.04 1.59 3.23
CA PHE A 3 6.39 1.73 2.72
C PHE A 3 6.94 3.11 3.06
N GLU A 4 8.27 3.19 3.16
CA GLU A 4 9.04 4.40 3.19
C GLU A 4 10.14 4.31 2.15
N ALA A 5 10.35 5.37 1.38
CA ALA A 5 11.40 5.46 0.40
C ALA A 5 12.22 6.74 0.59
N LYS A 6 13.53 6.58 0.62
CA LYS A 6 14.49 7.69 0.66
C LYS A 6 15.14 7.84 -0.71
N ILE A 7 14.94 8.99 -1.33
CA ILE A 7 15.50 9.37 -2.61
C ILE A 7 16.66 10.34 -2.35
N SER A 8 17.86 9.98 -2.78
CA SER A 8 19.09 10.72 -2.52
C SER A 8 19.67 11.24 -3.83
N GLY A 9 19.97 12.53 -3.86
CA GLY A 9 20.60 13.23 -4.98
C GLY A 9 21.89 13.90 -4.53
N LYS A 10 22.07 15.15 -4.93
CA LYS A 10 23.20 16.01 -4.55
C LYS A 10 22.69 17.42 -4.40
N GLY A 11 22.68 17.95 -3.18
CA GLY A 11 22.21 19.28 -2.89
C GLY A 11 23.11 20.38 -3.45
N GLY A 12 22.62 21.62 -3.36
CA GLY A 12 23.33 22.79 -3.87
C GLY A 12 22.52 24.07 -3.81
N HIS A 13 23.14 25.18 -4.20
CA HIS A 13 22.44 26.46 -4.28
C HIS A 13 21.42 26.44 -5.43
N ALA A 14 20.18 26.84 -5.17
CA ALA A 14 19.08 26.75 -6.15
C ALA A 14 19.32 27.54 -7.45
N ALA A 15 20.17 28.57 -7.41
CA ALA A 15 20.57 29.35 -8.60
C ALA A 15 21.63 28.66 -9.49
N ILE A 16 22.18 27.51 -9.08
CA ILE A 16 23.21 26.77 -9.83
C ILE A 16 22.80 25.29 -9.98
N PRO A 17 21.60 25.00 -10.54
CA PRO A 17 21.03 23.66 -10.54
C PRO A 17 21.88 22.65 -11.34
N GLN A 18 22.64 23.10 -12.33
CA GLN A 18 23.52 22.24 -13.14
C GLN A 18 24.65 21.54 -12.35
N GLN A 19 24.94 21.99 -11.13
CA GLN A 19 25.92 21.36 -10.23
C GLN A 19 25.31 20.43 -9.18
N SER A 20 23.97 20.35 -9.15
CA SER A 20 23.16 19.55 -8.22
C SER A 20 22.43 18.41 -8.95
N ILE A 21 21.90 17.48 -8.17
CA ILE A 21 20.98 16.44 -8.62
C ILE A 21 19.77 16.56 -7.70
N ASP A 22 18.64 17.06 -8.22
CA ASP A 22 17.49 17.48 -7.42
C ASP A 22 16.60 16.29 -7.03
N PRO A 23 16.58 15.88 -5.74
CA PRO A 23 15.74 14.78 -5.28
C PRO A 23 14.27 15.18 -5.09
N ILE A 24 13.93 16.48 -5.02
CA ILE A 24 12.53 16.94 -4.98
C ILE A 24 11.87 16.64 -6.32
N LEU A 25 12.52 17.02 -7.43
CA LEU A 25 12.01 16.73 -8.77
C LEU A 25 11.91 15.21 -9.01
N ALA A 26 12.90 14.44 -8.53
CA ALA A 26 12.84 12.98 -8.59
C ALA A 26 11.64 12.42 -7.81
N ALA A 27 11.42 12.87 -6.57
CA ALA A 27 10.29 12.44 -5.75
C ALA A 27 8.93 12.78 -6.40
N SER A 28 8.77 13.95 -7.02
CA SER A 28 7.54 14.31 -7.73
C SER A 28 7.21 13.33 -8.87
N ASN A 29 8.21 12.97 -9.68
CA ASN A 29 8.03 12.01 -10.77
C ASN A 29 7.75 10.58 -10.27
N VAL A 30 8.41 10.19 -9.18
CA VAL A 30 8.12 8.92 -8.49
C VAL A 30 6.66 8.87 -8.02
N ILE A 31 6.18 9.92 -7.33
CA ILE A 31 4.81 10.00 -6.82
C ILE A 31 3.79 9.84 -7.95
N LEU A 32 3.99 10.55 -9.07
CA LEU A 32 3.10 10.45 -10.23
C LEU A 32 3.14 9.05 -10.84
N SER A 33 4.34 8.50 -11.00
CA SER A 33 4.52 7.17 -11.61
C SER A 33 3.91 6.05 -10.78
N LEU A 34 3.92 6.16 -9.45
CA LEU A 34 3.27 5.21 -8.56
C LEU A 34 1.75 5.14 -8.79
N GLN A 35 1.12 6.20 -9.31
CA GLN A 35 -0.31 6.19 -9.63
C GLN A 35 -0.62 5.33 -10.87
N HIS A 36 0.38 5.05 -11.72
CA HIS A 36 0.21 4.17 -12.88
C HIS A 36 0.05 2.70 -12.49
N LEU A 37 0.57 2.28 -11.34
CA LEU A 37 0.37 0.92 -10.83
C LEU A 37 -1.12 0.58 -10.71
N VAL A 38 -1.91 1.47 -10.10
CA VAL A 38 -3.36 1.27 -9.97
C VAL A 38 -4.08 1.61 -11.27
N SER A 39 -3.75 2.73 -11.89
CA SER A 39 -4.56 3.22 -13.01
C SER A 39 -4.36 2.45 -14.31
N ARG A 40 -3.16 1.89 -14.57
CA ARG A 40 -2.77 1.30 -15.86
C ARG A 40 -2.32 -0.15 -15.79
N GLU A 41 -1.88 -0.65 -14.64
CA GLU A 41 -1.38 -2.03 -14.51
C GLU A 41 -2.34 -2.97 -13.78
N ALA A 42 -3.07 -2.48 -12.77
CA ALA A 42 -4.07 -3.27 -12.07
C ALA A 42 -5.26 -3.63 -12.96
N ASP A 43 -5.85 -4.81 -12.73
CA ASP A 43 -7.11 -5.19 -13.33
C ASP A 43 -8.20 -4.21 -12.86
N PRO A 44 -8.97 -3.56 -13.76
CA PRO A 44 -10.01 -2.61 -13.38
C PRO A 44 -11.12 -3.21 -12.51
N LEU A 45 -11.29 -4.53 -12.48
CA LEU A 45 -12.23 -5.25 -11.61
C LEU A 45 -11.63 -5.60 -10.24
N ASP A 46 -10.31 -5.49 -10.11
CA ASP A 46 -9.58 -5.71 -8.87
C ASP A 46 -9.23 -4.38 -8.21
N SER A 47 -9.96 -4.03 -7.16
CA SER A 47 -9.77 -2.75 -6.50
C SER A 47 -8.47 -2.73 -5.68
N GLN A 48 -7.58 -1.83 -6.07
CA GLN A 48 -6.29 -1.58 -5.43
C GLN A 48 -6.14 -0.09 -5.10
N VAL A 49 -5.38 0.22 -4.06
CA VAL A 49 -5.10 1.61 -3.65
C VAL A 49 -3.63 1.76 -3.33
N VAL A 50 -3.01 2.81 -3.86
CA VAL A 50 -1.70 3.30 -3.43
C VAL A 50 -1.90 4.74 -2.97
N THR A 51 -1.39 5.08 -1.79
CA THR A 51 -1.54 6.42 -1.20
C THR A 51 -0.20 6.89 -0.68
N ILE A 52 0.22 8.08 -1.11
CA ILE A 52 1.37 8.78 -0.54
C ILE A 52 0.84 9.62 0.62
N GLY A 53 1.21 9.24 1.85
CA GLY A 53 0.80 9.94 3.07
C GLY A 53 1.90 10.80 3.68
N LYS A 54 3.14 10.66 3.21
CA LYS A 54 4.32 11.36 3.70
C LYS A 54 5.18 11.80 2.53
N CYS A 55 5.57 13.07 2.51
CA CYS A 55 6.56 13.64 1.60
C CYS A 55 7.32 14.74 2.36
N GLN A 56 8.61 14.54 2.59
CA GLN A 56 9.44 15.42 3.40
C GLN A 56 10.79 15.63 2.72
N GLY A 57 11.15 16.88 2.43
CA GLY A 57 12.39 17.23 1.75
C GLY A 57 12.70 18.72 1.81
N GLY A 58 13.97 19.06 2.01
CA GLY A 58 14.42 20.45 2.10
C GLY A 58 14.02 21.17 3.39
N SER A 59 14.74 22.25 3.70
CA SER A 59 14.49 23.13 4.84
C SER A 59 14.64 24.61 4.53
N ALA A 60 15.13 24.96 3.34
CA ALA A 60 15.39 26.33 2.91
C ALA A 60 14.89 26.55 1.47
N TYR A 61 14.40 27.75 1.18
CA TYR A 61 13.78 28.08 -0.11
C TYR A 61 14.78 28.19 -1.27
N ASN A 62 16.06 28.43 -0.99
CA ASN A 62 17.12 28.65 -1.97
C ASN A 62 18.16 27.52 -2.01
N VAL A 63 17.85 26.36 -1.43
CA VAL A 63 18.74 25.20 -1.37
C VAL A 63 18.02 23.98 -1.93
N ILE A 64 18.65 23.32 -2.89
CA ILE A 64 18.26 21.98 -3.33
C ILE A 64 18.78 20.99 -2.29
N PRO A 65 17.95 20.13 -1.68
CA PRO A 65 18.38 19.22 -0.63
C PRO A 65 19.17 18.02 -1.16
N ASP A 66 19.89 17.34 -0.28
CA ASP A 66 20.58 16.09 -0.60
C ASP A 66 19.64 14.88 -0.71
N SER A 67 18.46 14.93 -0.08
CA SER A 67 17.49 13.84 -0.13
C SER A 67 16.05 14.27 0.15
N VAL A 68 15.10 13.45 -0.29
CA VAL A 68 13.67 13.51 0.04
C VAL A 68 13.21 12.14 0.52
N THR A 69 12.40 12.11 1.57
CA THR A 69 11.74 10.90 2.04
C THR A 69 10.25 10.96 1.70
N ILE A 70 9.77 9.96 0.98
CA ILE A 70 8.34 9.74 0.73
C ILE A 70 7.89 8.47 1.44
N GLY A 71 6.61 8.37 1.76
CA GLY A 71 6.06 7.19 2.40
C GLY A 71 4.56 7.12 2.28
N GLY A 72 4.01 5.94 2.48
CA GLY A 72 2.62 5.71 2.14
C GLY A 72 2.09 4.35 2.54
N THR A 73 0.88 4.09 2.04
CA THR A 73 0.20 2.81 2.20
C THR A 73 -0.20 2.26 0.84
N PHE A 74 -0.33 0.95 0.77
CA PHE A 74 -0.93 0.26 -0.36
C PHE A 74 -1.87 -0.83 0.14
N ARG A 75 -2.96 -1.06 -0.59
CA ARG A 75 -4.11 -1.89 -0.17
C ARG A 75 -4.69 -2.61 -1.38
N ALA A 76 -5.20 -3.81 -1.15
CA ALA A 76 -5.93 -4.61 -2.13
C ALA A 76 -6.88 -5.57 -1.42
N PHE A 77 -7.98 -5.97 -2.07
CA PHE A 77 -8.94 -6.92 -1.48
C PHE A 77 -8.49 -8.38 -1.55
N SER A 78 -7.54 -8.72 -2.42
CA SER A 78 -7.02 -10.08 -2.54
C SER A 78 -5.56 -10.15 -2.08
N LYS A 79 -5.19 -11.28 -1.46
CA LYS A 79 -3.80 -11.57 -1.09
C LYS A 79 -2.89 -11.62 -2.32
N GLN A 80 -3.41 -12.12 -3.44
CA GLN A 80 -2.67 -12.16 -4.71
C GLN A 80 -2.33 -10.75 -5.21
N SER A 81 -3.33 -9.87 -5.28
CA SER A 81 -3.19 -8.49 -5.75
C SER A 81 -2.34 -7.66 -4.80
N PHE A 82 -2.50 -7.89 -3.49
CA PHE A 82 -1.66 -7.30 -2.49
C PHE A 82 -0.20 -7.73 -2.66
N ASN A 83 0.04 -9.02 -2.89
CA ASN A 83 1.37 -9.51 -3.18
C ASN A 83 1.86 -8.93 -4.50
N GLN A 84 1.07 -8.83 -5.56
CA GLN A 84 1.51 -8.16 -6.80
C GLN A 84 1.98 -6.72 -6.57
N LEU A 85 1.38 -5.99 -5.62
CA LEU A 85 1.85 -4.67 -5.17
C LEU A 85 3.12 -4.75 -4.29
N LYS A 86 3.20 -5.75 -3.40
CA LYS A 86 4.26 -5.91 -2.38
C LYS A 86 5.47 -6.73 -2.85
N GLN A 87 5.22 -7.97 -3.23
CA GLN A 87 6.15 -9.04 -3.55
C GLN A 87 6.00 -9.42 -5.00
N ARG A 88 7.11 -9.37 -5.74
CA ARG A 88 7.24 -10.25 -6.89
C ARG A 88 8.36 -11.28 -6.79
N ILE A 89 9.13 -11.34 -5.69
CA ILE A 89 10.06 -12.45 -5.42
C ILE A 89 10.22 -12.74 -3.91
N GLU A 90 9.78 -13.92 -3.48
CA GLU A 90 10.43 -14.79 -2.49
C GLU A 90 10.56 -16.16 -3.19
N GLN A 91 11.65 -16.93 -3.17
CA GLN A 91 12.86 -16.93 -2.36
C GLN A 91 13.95 -17.75 -3.09
N ILE A 92 15.20 -17.29 -3.05
CA ILE A 92 16.35 -18.20 -3.05
C ILE A 92 16.35 -18.82 -1.64
N ASN A 93 15.92 -20.10 -1.50
CA ASN A 93 16.34 -21.04 -0.45
C ASN A 93 15.68 -22.44 -0.54
N SER A 94 15.29 -22.91 -1.71
CA SER A 94 14.99 -24.32 -1.94
C SER A 94 15.50 -24.73 -3.31
N ASN A 95 16.29 -25.80 -3.34
CA ASN A 95 16.95 -26.36 -4.51
C ASN A 95 15.97 -27.00 -5.50
N GLU A 96 15.01 -26.24 -6.03
CA GLU A 96 14.18 -26.70 -7.13
C GLU A 96 14.10 -25.62 -8.20
N SER A 97 14.43 -26.05 -9.41
CA SER A 97 14.49 -25.30 -10.66
C SER A 97 13.13 -24.69 -10.99
N ILE A 98 12.80 -23.56 -10.37
CA ILE A 98 11.67 -22.71 -10.77
C ILE A 98 12.24 -21.51 -11.51
N GLN A 99 11.73 -21.35 -12.72
CA GLN A 99 12.07 -20.34 -13.70
C GLN A 99 12.23 -18.94 -13.10
N MET A 100 13.44 -18.40 -13.29
CA MET A 100 13.83 -17.05 -12.92
C MET A 100 12.95 -16.02 -13.65
N CYS A 101 12.11 -15.30 -12.93
CA CYS A 101 11.35 -14.14 -13.44
C CYS A 101 12.06 -12.84 -13.05
N PRO A 102 12.65 -12.08 -13.99
CA PRO A 102 13.45 -10.90 -13.68
C PRO A 102 12.57 -9.66 -13.46
N LYS A 103 11.70 -9.62 -12.43
CA LYS A 103 10.90 -8.43 -12.09
C LYS A 103 10.64 -8.34 -10.58
N ALA A 104 11.53 -7.63 -9.87
CA ALA A 104 11.39 -7.12 -8.50
C ALA A 104 10.10 -6.30 -8.25
N ASP A 105 9.80 -6.01 -6.97
CA ASP A 105 8.56 -5.39 -6.47
C ASP A 105 8.16 -4.12 -7.24
N ALA A 106 6.96 -4.07 -7.81
CA ALA A 106 6.56 -3.01 -8.75
C ALA A 106 6.69 -1.60 -8.15
N LEU A 107 6.32 -1.44 -6.87
CA LEU A 107 6.49 -0.19 -6.14
C LEU A 107 7.98 0.20 -6.02
N MET A 108 8.84 -0.73 -5.61
CA MET A 108 10.28 -0.51 -5.51
C MET A 108 10.91 -0.24 -6.87
N GLN A 109 10.52 -0.98 -7.91
CA GLN A 109 11.01 -0.79 -9.28
C GLN A 109 10.66 0.59 -9.84
N VAL A 110 9.40 1.02 -9.67
CA VAL A 110 8.97 2.35 -10.09
C VAL A 110 9.77 3.41 -9.34
N ILE A 111 9.93 3.28 -8.01
CA ILE A 111 10.70 4.24 -7.21
C ILE A 111 12.17 4.32 -7.66
N ILE A 112 12.85 3.18 -7.75
CA ILE A 112 14.27 3.11 -8.13
C ILE A 112 14.45 3.56 -9.57
N GLY A 113 13.62 3.07 -10.49
CA GLY A 113 13.69 3.40 -11.91
C GLY A 113 13.47 4.89 -12.18
N GLN A 114 12.43 5.49 -11.60
CA GLN A 114 12.15 6.91 -11.76
C GLN A 114 13.20 7.80 -11.09
N ALA A 115 13.71 7.40 -9.92
CA ALA A 115 14.83 8.10 -9.28
C ALA A 115 16.10 8.05 -10.16
N ALA A 116 16.41 6.88 -10.74
CA ALA A 116 17.60 6.68 -11.56
C ALA A 116 17.59 7.52 -12.85
N VAL A 117 16.43 7.67 -13.51
CA VAL A 117 16.27 8.55 -14.68
C VAL A 117 16.61 10.01 -14.33
N GLN A 118 16.38 10.42 -13.09
CA GLN A 118 16.71 11.74 -12.56
C GLN A 118 18.12 11.80 -11.94
N ARG A 119 18.95 10.77 -12.13
CA ARG A 119 20.31 10.60 -11.57
C ARG A 119 20.36 10.51 -10.04
N CYS A 120 19.22 10.24 -9.40
CA CYS A 120 19.14 9.98 -7.96
C CYS A 120 19.30 8.48 -7.67
N ASN A 121 19.70 8.16 -6.44
CA ASN A 121 19.59 6.82 -5.88
C ASN A 121 18.35 6.73 -4.98
N ALA A 122 17.74 5.55 -4.84
CA ALA A 122 16.62 5.36 -3.94
C ALA A 122 16.71 4.05 -3.16
N THR A 123 16.28 4.09 -1.90
CA THR A 123 16.11 2.91 -1.04
C THR A 123 14.67 2.84 -0.58
N VAL A 124 14.12 1.63 -0.43
CA VAL A 124 12.73 1.40 -0.01
C VAL A 124 12.72 0.42 1.16
N ASP A 125 11.91 0.72 2.17
CA ASP A 125 11.62 -0.13 3.32
C ASP A 125 10.11 -0.33 3.41
N PHE A 126 9.66 -1.60 3.40
CA PHE A 126 8.24 -1.95 3.52
C PHE A 126 7.74 -2.00 4.97
N LEU A 127 8.61 -1.71 5.94
CA LEU A 127 8.30 -1.62 7.37
C LEU A 127 7.70 -2.91 7.95
N ASP A 128 7.91 -4.07 7.31
CA ASP A 128 7.30 -5.34 7.71
C ASP A 128 7.68 -5.76 9.14
N GLY A 129 8.88 -5.39 9.61
CA GLY A 129 9.34 -5.69 10.97
C GLY A 129 8.65 -4.86 12.07
N VAL A 130 7.96 -3.77 11.70
CA VAL A 130 7.28 -2.87 12.66
C VAL A 130 5.77 -2.84 12.43
N LYS A 131 5.33 -3.00 11.17
CA LYS A 131 3.93 -2.99 10.75
C LYS A 131 3.72 -4.14 9.75
N PRO A 132 3.37 -5.34 10.24
CA PRO A 132 3.23 -6.48 9.36
C PRO A 132 2.06 -6.28 8.39
N PHE A 133 2.11 -7.04 7.30
CA PHE A 133 0.99 -7.11 6.38
C PHE A 133 -0.21 -7.80 7.03
N TYR A 134 -1.38 -7.16 6.96
CA TYR A 134 -2.65 -7.76 7.37
C TYR A 134 -3.34 -8.37 6.15
N PRO A 135 -3.65 -9.68 6.16
CA PRO A 135 -4.46 -10.28 5.11
C PRO A 135 -5.83 -9.59 5.01
N PRO A 136 -6.54 -9.74 3.88
CA PRO A 136 -7.89 -9.21 3.77
C PRO A 136 -8.81 -9.83 4.83
N THR A 137 -9.59 -8.99 5.53
CA THR A 137 -10.64 -9.45 6.43
C THR A 137 -11.83 -9.92 5.61
N ILE A 138 -12.04 -11.24 5.52
CA ILE A 138 -13.10 -11.86 4.70
C ILE A 138 -14.05 -12.62 5.61
N ASN A 139 -15.28 -12.11 5.71
CA ASN A 139 -16.33 -12.77 6.45
C ASN A 139 -16.73 -14.10 5.80
N ASN A 140 -16.79 -15.16 6.59
CA ASN A 140 -17.34 -16.43 6.15
C ASN A 140 -18.84 -16.27 5.80
N GLY A 141 -19.26 -16.85 4.67
CA GLY A 141 -20.62 -16.70 4.15
C GLY A 141 -21.69 -17.33 5.04
N ASP A 142 -21.46 -18.54 5.55
CA ASP A 142 -22.42 -19.24 6.42
C ASP A 142 -22.60 -18.49 7.75
N LEU A 143 -21.50 -17.97 8.31
CA LEU A 143 -21.56 -17.14 9.52
C LEU A 143 -22.26 -15.81 9.26
N HIS A 144 -22.08 -15.22 8.08
CA HIS A 144 -22.78 -14.00 7.69
C HIS A 144 -24.29 -14.22 7.62
N GLU A 145 -24.73 -15.27 6.93
CA GLU A 145 -26.15 -15.60 6.83
C GLU A 145 -26.76 -15.87 8.21
N HIS A 146 -26.06 -16.65 9.05
CA HIS A 146 -26.49 -16.90 10.42
C HIS A 146 -26.63 -15.61 11.23
N PHE A 147 -25.62 -14.72 11.17
CA PHE A 147 -25.64 -13.44 11.87
C PHE A 147 -26.81 -12.57 11.41
N VAL A 148 -27.02 -12.41 10.09
CA VAL A 148 -28.10 -11.60 9.53
C VAL A 148 -29.45 -12.12 10.00
N ASN A 149 -29.67 -13.44 9.95
CA ASN A 149 -30.91 -14.06 10.42
C ASN A 149 -31.19 -13.75 11.90
N VAL A 150 -30.19 -13.92 12.78
CA VAL A 150 -30.35 -13.63 14.21
C VAL A 150 -30.57 -12.14 14.46
N ALA A 151 -29.74 -11.27 13.86
CA ALA A 151 -29.80 -9.83 14.05
C ALA A 151 -31.12 -9.23 13.57
N VAL A 152 -31.63 -9.66 12.41
CA VAL A 152 -32.91 -9.19 11.86
C VAL A 152 -34.08 -9.65 12.75
N ASN A 153 -34.06 -10.88 13.24
CA ASN A 153 -35.09 -11.37 14.16
C ASN A 153 -35.13 -10.60 15.48
N MET A 154 -33.98 -10.17 16.00
CA MET A 154 -33.89 -9.45 17.27
C MET A 154 -34.14 -7.94 17.14
N LEU A 155 -33.60 -7.30 16.11
CA LEU A 155 -33.56 -5.83 15.97
C LEU A 155 -34.56 -5.29 14.95
N GLY A 156 -35.11 -6.17 14.10
CA GLY A 156 -35.92 -5.80 12.94
C GLY A 156 -35.09 -5.44 11.72
N ILE A 157 -35.63 -5.72 10.54
CA ILE A 157 -34.94 -5.54 9.25
C ILE A 157 -34.44 -4.10 9.03
N ASN A 158 -35.15 -3.10 9.54
CA ASN A 158 -34.80 -1.68 9.38
C ASN A 158 -33.60 -1.23 10.23
N LYS A 159 -33.06 -2.11 11.09
CA LYS A 159 -31.94 -1.82 12.00
C LYS A 159 -30.68 -2.62 11.66
N VAL A 160 -30.71 -3.43 10.61
CA VAL A 160 -29.59 -4.26 10.17
C VAL A 160 -29.24 -3.92 8.74
N GLU A 161 -28.03 -3.40 8.52
CA GLU A 161 -27.48 -3.21 7.18
C GLU A 161 -26.65 -4.45 6.81
N SER A 162 -27.22 -5.34 6.01
CA SER A 162 -26.59 -6.60 5.61
C SER A 162 -25.76 -6.50 4.34
N ALA A 163 -25.92 -5.45 3.54
CA ALA A 163 -25.30 -5.28 2.23
C ALA A 163 -24.26 -4.14 2.23
N MET A 164 -23.51 -4.01 3.33
CA MET A 164 -22.43 -3.02 3.42
C MET A 164 -21.39 -3.29 2.31
N SER A 165 -21.07 -2.25 1.54
CA SER A 165 -20.02 -2.35 0.54
C SER A 165 -18.66 -2.62 1.19
N PRO A 166 -17.78 -3.42 0.55
CA PRO A 166 -16.43 -3.65 1.05
C PRO A 166 -15.68 -2.34 1.32
N PHE A 167 -14.89 -2.33 2.38
CA PHE A 167 -14.12 -1.16 2.82
C PHE A 167 -12.62 -1.47 2.77
N MET A 168 -11.81 -0.51 2.31
CA MET A 168 -10.35 -0.66 2.19
C MET A 168 -9.61 -0.58 3.54
N GLY A 169 -10.32 -0.55 4.66
CA GLY A 169 -9.72 -0.71 5.98
C GLY A 169 -8.93 -2.02 6.08
N ALA A 170 -8.03 -2.08 7.05
CA ALA A 170 -7.31 -3.31 7.37
C ALA A 170 -7.43 -3.52 8.88
N GLU A 171 -7.67 -4.76 9.28
CA GLU A 171 -7.86 -5.15 10.67
C GLU A 171 -7.06 -6.41 10.98
N ASP A 172 -6.42 -6.46 12.14
CA ASP A 172 -5.57 -7.60 12.52
C ASP A 172 -6.39 -8.87 12.85
N PHE A 173 -7.71 -8.71 13.03
CA PHE A 173 -8.66 -9.82 13.12
C PHE A 173 -8.53 -10.81 11.95
N SER A 174 -8.09 -10.32 10.79
CA SER A 174 -7.80 -11.12 9.59
C SER A 174 -6.83 -12.29 9.84
N PHE A 175 -5.90 -12.19 10.80
CA PHE A 175 -5.01 -13.29 11.12
C PHE A 175 -5.72 -14.49 11.75
N TYR A 176 -6.77 -14.27 12.55
CA TYR A 176 -7.61 -15.37 13.05
C TYR A 176 -8.37 -16.03 11.91
N GLN A 177 -8.82 -15.24 10.93
CA GLN A 177 -9.56 -15.72 9.76
C GLN A 177 -8.71 -16.59 8.81
N GLU A 178 -7.37 -16.49 8.84
CA GLU A 178 -6.49 -17.41 8.09
C GLU A 178 -6.48 -18.83 8.72
N VAL A 179 -6.90 -18.99 9.97
CA VAL A 179 -6.86 -20.27 10.70
C VAL A 179 -8.25 -20.87 10.88
N ILE A 180 -9.26 -20.04 11.16
CA ILE A 180 -10.63 -20.48 11.42
C ILE A 180 -11.66 -19.56 10.74
N PRO A 181 -12.86 -20.06 10.36
CA PRO A 181 -13.93 -19.21 9.87
C PRO A 181 -14.28 -18.13 10.91
N GLY A 182 -14.20 -16.87 10.51
CA GLY A 182 -14.51 -15.73 11.38
C GLY A 182 -15.52 -14.77 10.74
N TYR A 183 -16.19 -14.00 11.59
CA TYR A 183 -17.16 -13.00 11.18
C TYR A 183 -16.95 -11.70 11.97
N PHE A 184 -16.69 -10.62 11.26
CA PHE A 184 -16.44 -9.28 11.77
C PHE A 184 -17.53 -8.33 11.28
N PHE A 185 -18.09 -7.52 12.19
CA PHE A 185 -19.16 -6.59 11.85
C PHE A 185 -18.99 -5.27 12.62
N PHE A 186 -19.59 -4.21 12.10
CA PHE A 186 -19.65 -2.92 12.77
C PHE A 186 -20.94 -2.79 13.56
N LEU A 187 -20.83 -2.32 14.81
CA LEU A 187 -21.98 -1.88 15.58
C LEU A 187 -22.09 -0.36 15.48
N GLY A 188 -23.24 0.14 14.99
CA GLY A 188 -23.50 1.56 14.93
C GLY A 188 -23.56 2.18 16.33
N MET A 189 -22.59 3.02 16.66
CA MET A 189 -22.50 3.73 17.95
C MET A 189 -22.63 5.24 17.81
N LYS A 190 -23.20 5.73 16.70
CA LYS A 190 -23.36 7.17 16.49
C LYS A 190 -24.25 7.75 17.58
N ASN A 191 -23.70 8.67 18.39
CA ASN A 191 -24.47 9.46 19.34
C ASN A 191 -25.35 10.47 18.58
N ALA A 192 -26.51 10.80 19.15
CA ALA A 192 -27.31 11.92 18.68
C ALA A 192 -26.59 13.22 19.05
N GLU A 193 -25.71 13.69 18.15
CA GLU A 193 -25.34 15.10 18.05
C GLU A 193 -26.40 15.86 17.26
#